data_AF-A0A6P0NEG8-F1
#
_entry.id   AF-A0A6P0NEG8-F1
#
_cell.length_a   1.000
_cell.length_b   1.000
_cell.length_c   1.000
_cell.angle_alpha   90.00
_cell.angle_beta   90.00
_cell.angle_gamma   90.00
#
_symmetry.space_group_name_H-M   'P 1'
#
loop_
_entity.id
_entity.type
_entity.pdbx_description
1 polymer ?
#
loop_
_entity_poly.entity_id
_entity_poly.type
_entity_poly.pdbx_seq_one_letter_code
_entity_poly.pdbx_strand_id
1 'polypeptide(L)'
;PVTIGLDIYRDFPVDPAYPKLATYLGQKNLFGICKVKDAKAGDTEGISPPLEIRPDRISFSDALPDQGGILRRHLLSLNSPDLTDKCTAKNNLSLLLALYYLHAKGIPWGYTSNQQLWIDRPHLGNGKTVVLKELNSYTGGYHRVDAAGRQILLNYRSRRSPEEIALTVNLGDILNDKIPPQRRSQLKGRIILVGIAGAINTSSDYWLTPYSASQPLSQKQTPGVVIQAHMVSQILSAVLDNRPLLWVWSESGEVLWIWGWSVVGSVIGLVMGFRSRQARGMHFLSGLVISTGVALGALYGICYLLILQGGWIPLVPSGMVLVLTSVGMVLVVRCTAFLHQMRH
;
A
#
# COMPACT_ATOMS: atom_id res chain seq x y z
N PRO A 1 3.81 -6.29 -26.68
CA PRO A 1 3.73 -5.58 -25.38
C PRO A 1 4.20 -4.13 -25.55
N VAL A 2 3.73 -3.21 -24.73
CA VAL A 2 4.28 -1.84 -24.68
C VAL A 2 5.60 -1.85 -23.90
N THR A 3 5.64 -2.56 -22.78
CA THR A 3 6.84 -2.74 -21.97
C THR A 3 6.81 -4.10 -21.26
N ILE A 4 8.00 -4.60 -20.92
CA ILE A 4 8.24 -5.89 -20.27
C ILE A 4 9.14 -5.65 -19.06
N GLY A 5 8.70 -6.06 -17.87
CA GLY A 5 9.53 -6.14 -16.68
C GLY A 5 9.98 -7.56 -16.44
N LEU A 6 11.30 -7.79 -16.39
CA LEU A 6 11.92 -9.04 -16.01
C LEU A 6 12.26 -8.99 -14.52
N ASP A 7 11.37 -9.53 -13.70
CA ASP A 7 11.50 -9.66 -12.25
C ASP A 7 12.22 -10.98 -11.90
N ILE A 8 13.43 -11.12 -12.45
CA ILE A 8 14.30 -12.28 -12.26
C ILE A 8 15.73 -11.76 -12.15
N TYR A 9 16.39 -12.06 -11.03
CA TYR A 9 17.79 -11.73 -10.85
C TYR A 9 18.69 -12.50 -11.82
N ARG A 10 19.61 -11.77 -12.46
CA ARG A 10 20.60 -12.33 -13.37
C ARG A 10 21.86 -11.48 -13.34
N ASP A 11 22.83 -11.91 -12.55
CA ASP A 11 24.12 -11.28 -12.33
C ASP A 11 25.26 -11.92 -13.15
N PHE A 12 24.90 -12.66 -14.20
CA PHE A 12 25.82 -13.39 -15.06
C PHE A 12 25.53 -13.14 -16.55
N PRO A 13 26.56 -13.17 -17.42
CA PRO A 13 26.41 -12.93 -18.85
C PRO A 13 25.51 -13.98 -19.52
N VAL A 14 24.92 -13.63 -20.65
CA VAL A 14 24.28 -14.59 -21.55
C VAL A 14 25.32 -15.59 -22.06
N ASP A 15 24.99 -16.87 -21.88
CA ASP A 15 25.79 -17.97 -22.40
C ASP A 15 25.91 -17.83 -23.94
N PRO A 16 27.12 -17.88 -24.51
CA PRO A 16 27.37 -17.78 -25.95
C PRO A 16 26.54 -18.75 -26.81
N ALA A 17 26.05 -19.87 -26.25
CA ALA A 17 25.15 -20.79 -26.93
C ALA A 17 23.77 -20.18 -27.24
N TYR A 18 23.38 -19.08 -26.58
CA TYR A 18 22.06 -18.43 -26.72
C TYR A 18 22.16 -16.96 -27.15
N PRO A 19 22.77 -16.63 -28.31
CA PRO A 19 23.02 -15.24 -28.72
C PRO A 19 21.73 -14.42 -28.94
N LYS A 20 20.62 -15.10 -29.25
CA LYS A 20 19.30 -14.46 -29.37
C LYS A 20 18.80 -13.91 -28.03
N LEU A 21 19.14 -14.54 -26.90
CA LEU A 21 18.73 -14.07 -25.58
C LEU A 21 19.36 -12.70 -25.27
N ALA A 22 20.64 -12.51 -25.56
CA ALA A 22 21.30 -11.21 -25.40
C ALA A 22 20.62 -10.12 -26.24
N THR A 23 20.20 -10.46 -27.46
CA THR A 23 19.44 -9.54 -28.33
C THR A 23 18.08 -9.18 -27.72
N TYR A 24 17.37 -10.16 -27.16
CA TYR A 24 16.07 -9.93 -26.52
C TYR A 24 16.19 -9.09 -25.24
N LEU A 25 17.17 -9.38 -24.39
CA LEU A 25 17.46 -8.57 -23.18
C LEU A 25 17.86 -7.13 -23.55
N GLY A 26 18.54 -6.94 -24.68
CA GLY A 26 18.91 -5.61 -25.18
C GLY A 26 17.74 -4.74 -25.66
N GLN A 27 16.53 -5.28 -25.86
CA GLN A 27 15.40 -4.56 -26.47
C GLN A 27 14.96 -3.33 -25.68
N LYS A 28 14.56 -2.26 -26.41
CA LYS A 28 14.19 -0.94 -25.86
C LYS A 28 13.08 -0.97 -24.80
N ASN A 29 12.18 -1.94 -24.90
CA ASN A 29 11.01 -2.06 -24.06
C ASN A 29 11.14 -3.17 -22.99
N LEU A 30 12.35 -3.67 -22.72
CA LEU A 30 12.63 -4.63 -21.65
C LEU A 30 13.40 -3.94 -20.52
N PHE A 31 12.90 -4.13 -19.30
CA PHE A 31 13.45 -3.60 -18.07
C PHE A 31 13.87 -4.76 -17.17
N GLY A 32 15.03 -4.63 -16.56
CA GLY A 32 15.60 -5.64 -15.66
C GLY A 32 15.67 -5.14 -14.22
N ILE A 33 16.01 -6.07 -13.33
CA ILE A 33 16.20 -5.78 -11.92
C ILE A 33 17.63 -6.01 -11.47
N CYS A 34 18.03 -5.30 -10.42
CA CYS A 34 19.13 -5.63 -9.52
C CYS A 34 18.60 -5.62 -8.08
N LYS A 35 19.39 -6.14 -7.14
CA LYS A 35 19.01 -6.17 -5.72
C LYS A 35 19.87 -5.21 -4.92
N VAL A 36 19.25 -4.31 -4.18
CA VAL A 36 19.96 -3.41 -3.28
C VAL A 36 20.34 -4.16 -2.01
N LYS A 37 21.54 -3.92 -1.46
CA LYS A 37 21.96 -4.53 -0.20
C LYS A 37 20.99 -4.14 0.93
N ASP A 38 20.62 -5.10 1.77
CA ASP A 38 19.84 -4.89 2.97
C ASP A 38 20.47 -5.68 4.14
N ALA A 39 21.42 -5.04 4.81
CA ALA A 39 22.09 -5.63 5.96
C ALA A 39 21.10 -5.98 7.11
N LYS A 40 19.96 -5.29 7.21
CA LYS A 40 18.94 -5.61 8.25
C LYS A 40 18.22 -6.92 7.93
N ALA A 41 18.06 -7.23 6.65
CA ALA A 41 17.50 -8.50 6.17
C ALA A 41 18.56 -9.61 6.00
N GLY A 42 19.82 -9.35 6.37
CA GLY A 42 20.92 -10.30 6.21
C GLY A 42 21.51 -10.37 4.80
N ASP A 43 21.16 -9.45 3.90
CA ASP A 43 21.75 -9.33 2.58
C ASP A 43 22.80 -8.22 2.57
N THR A 44 24.06 -8.58 2.74
CA THR A 44 25.16 -7.60 2.81
C THR A 44 25.77 -7.26 1.46
N GLU A 45 25.40 -7.95 0.39
CA GLU A 45 26.07 -7.80 -0.91
C GLU A 45 25.16 -7.25 -2.02
N GLY A 46 23.85 -7.52 -1.97
CA GLY A 46 22.96 -7.28 -3.10
C GLY A 46 23.30 -8.12 -4.33
N ILE A 47 22.63 -7.84 -5.45
CA ILE A 47 22.75 -8.60 -6.70
C ILE A 47 22.93 -7.64 -7.87
N SER A 48 23.95 -7.89 -8.71
CA SER A 48 24.26 -7.08 -9.87
C SER A 48 23.17 -7.17 -10.96
N PRO A 49 22.96 -6.11 -11.76
CA PRO A 49 22.02 -6.16 -12.88
C PRO A 49 22.55 -7.03 -14.04
N PRO A 50 21.65 -7.44 -14.96
CA PRO A 50 22.03 -8.09 -16.21
C PRO A 50 22.89 -7.17 -17.09
N LEU A 51 24.00 -7.69 -17.60
CA LEU A 51 24.97 -6.92 -18.39
C LEU A 51 24.40 -6.47 -19.75
N GLU A 52 23.42 -7.19 -20.29
CA GLU A 52 22.82 -6.93 -21.59
C GLU A 52 21.78 -5.80 -21.56
N ILE A 53 21.32 -5.41 -20.37
CA ILE A 53 20.31 -4.37 -20.20
C ILE A 53 21.00 -3.05 -19.84
N ARG A 54 20.71 -2.00 -20.61
CA ARG A 54 21.25 -0.66 -20.35
C ARG A 54 20.89 -0.16 -18.93
N PRO A 55 21.79 0.57 -18.25
CA PRO A 55 21.55 1.07 -16.88
C PRO A 55 20.27 1.88 -16.70
N ASP A 56 19.84 2.65 -17.71
CA ASP A 56 18.60 3.44 -17.67
C ASP A 56 17.31 2.59 -17.64
N ARG A 57 17.43 1.27 -17.87
CA ARG A 57 16.34 0.29 -17.82
C ARG A 57 16.52 -0.73 -16.69
N ILE A 58 17.44 -0.46 -15.78
CA ILE A 58 17.63 -1.24 -14.56
C ILE A 58 16.85 -0.58 -13.42
N SER A 59 16.17 -1.42 -12.66
CA SER A 59 15.37 -1.04 -11.50
C SER A 59 15.67 -1.98 -10.33
N PHE A 60 15.14 -1.69 -9.14
CA PHE A 60 15.10 -2.69 -8.06
C PHE A 60 13.68 -3.25 -7.92
N SER A 61 13.52 -4.46 -7.40
CA SER A 61 12.18 -5.01 -7.05
C SER A 61 11.99 -5.21 -5.55
N ASP A 62 12.96 -4.80 -4.73
CA ASP A 62 12.92 -4.84 -3.27
C ASP A 62 11.65 -4.18 -2.68
N ALA A 63 11.18 -4.79 -1.60
CA ALA A 63 10.01 -4.36 -0.84
C ALA A 63 10.32 -4.30 0.65
N LEU A 64 9.65 -3.39 1.36
CA LEU A 64 9.83 -3.17 2.80
C LEU A 64 8.56 -3.61 3.55
N PRO A 65 8.52 -4.83 4.11
CA PRO A 65 7.35 -5.31 4.84
C PRO A 65 7.20 -4.56 6.16
N ASP A 66 5.97 -4.51 6.68
CA ASP A 66 5.72 -4.03 8.04
C ASP A 66 6.17 -5.06 9.08
N GLN A 67 6.17 -4.65 10.36
CA GLN A 67 6.32 -5.60 11.46
C GLN A 67 5.25 -6.70 11.35
N GLY A 68 5.69 -7.96 11.42
CA GLY A 68 4.85 -9.14 11.13
C GLY A 68 4.90 -9.61 9.67
N GLY A 69 5.75 -9.03 8.83
CA GLY A 69 6.04 -9.52 7.47
C GLY A 69 4.98 -9.17 6.42
N ILE A 70 3.92 -8.45 6.79
CA ILE A 70 2.84 -8.07 5.88
C ILE A 70 3.29 -6.84 5.08
N LEU A 71 3.29 -6.98 3.76
CA LEU A 71 3.59 -5.88 2.87
C LEU A 71 2.35 -4.98 2.70
N ARG A 72 2.47 -3.73 3.14
CA ARG A 72 1.41 -2.71 3.01
C ARG A 72 1.90 -1.41 2.38
N ARG A 73 3.19 -1.33 2.09
CA ARG A 73 3.88 -0.14 1.58
C ARG A 73 4.52 -0.46 0.23
N HIS A 74 4.47 0.52 -0.65
CA HIS A 74 5.10 0.49 -1.97
C HIS A 74 6.30 1.40 -1.92
N LEU A 75 7.50 0.82 -1.97
CA LEU A 75 8.75 1.57 -2.16
C LEU A 75 8.87 2.00 -3.63
N LEU A 76 8.69 3.29 -3.91
CA LEU A 76 8.69 3.85 -5.26
C LEU A 76 10.12 4.07 -5.77
N SER A 77 10.98 4.61 -4.92
CA SER A 77 12.36 4.94 -5.26
C SER A 77 13.22 5.10 -4.02
N LEU A 78 14.53 4.90 -4.15
CA LEU A 78 15.50 5.20 -3.11
C LEU A 78 15.92 6.68 -3.16
N ASN A 79 16.20 7.25 -1.98
CA ASN A 79 16.60 8.65 -1.88
C ASN A 79 18.03 8.88 -2.41
N SER A 80 18.96 8.01 -2.00
CA SER A 80 20.37 8.06 -2.38
C SER A 80 20.90 6.63 -2.52
N PRO A 81 20.84 6.01 -3.72
CA PRO A 81 21.51 4.73 -3.94
C PRO A 81 23.03 4.91 -3.75
N ASP A 82 23.66 3.99 -3.04
CA ASP A 82 25.11 3.96 -2.89
C ASP A 82 25.73 3.58 -4.25
N LEU A 83 26.47 4.51 -4.85
CA LEU A 83 27.04 4.33 -6.18
C LEU A 83 28.19 3.31 -6.21
N THR A 84 28.66 2.87 -5.04
CA THR A 84 29.67 1.82 -4.91
C THR A 84 29.05 0.42 -4.84
N ASP A 85 27.73 0.31 -4.71
CA ASP A 85 27.02 -0.96 -4.64
C ASP A 85 26.84 -1.64 -6.00
N LYS A 86 26.64 -2.96 -5.95
CA LYS A 86 26.29 -3.78 -7.12
C LYS A 86 25.01 -3.28 -7.82
N CYS A 87 24.07 -2.72 -7.06
CA CYS A 87 22.80 -2.21 -7.56
C CYS A 87 22.65 -0.73 -7.24
N THR A 88 22.77 0.11 -8.26
CA THR A 88 22.65 1.57 -8.16
C THR A 88 21.28 2.09 -8.61
N ALA A 89 20.32 1.18 -8.80
CA ALA A 89 18.99 1.50 -9.29
C ALA A 89 18.25 2.43 -8.32
N LYS A 90 17.74 3.54 -8.86
CA LYS A 90 16.98 4.52 -8.07
C LYS A 90 15.49 4.20 -7.96
N ASN A 91 14.90 3.62 -9.01
CA ASN A 91 13.45 3.43 -9.11
C ASN A 91 13.09 1.95 -8.96
N ASN A 92 11.94 1.69 -8.33
CA ASN A 92 11.35 0.36 -8.29
C ASN A 92 10.84 -0.04 -9.69
N LEU A 93 10.92 -1.34 -10.01
CA LEU A 93 10.47 -1.91 -11.28
C LEU A 93 9.04 -1.48 -11.61
N SER A 94 8.13 -1.60 -10.65
CA SER A 94 6.72 -1.24 -10.85
C SER A 94 6.52 0.23 -11.20
N LEU A 95 7.25 1.15 -10.55
CA LEU A 95 7.20 2.57 -10.87
C LEU A 95 7.73 2.81 -12.29
N LEU A 96 8.89 2.27 -12.63
CA LEU A 96 9.54 2.48 -13.92
C LEU A 96 8.66 1.98 -15.08
N LEU A 97 8.06 0.80 -14.94
CA LEU A 97 7.14 0.25 -15.94
C LEU A 97 5.87 1.09 -16.09
N ALA A 98 5.29 1.55 -14.98
CA ALA A 98 4.09 2.38 -15.01
C ALA A 98 4.37 3.72 -15.72
N LEU A 99 5.46 4.39 -15.37
CA LEU A 99 5.85 5.67 -15.99
C LEU A 99 6.19 5.50 -17.48
N TYR A 100 6.89 4.43 -17.87
CA TYR A 100 7.18 4.14 -19.27
C TYR A 100 5.90 3.91 -20.08
N TYR A 101 4.95 3.14 -19.53
CA TYR A 101 3.67 2.89 -20.17
C TYR A 101 2.82 4.15 -20.34
N LEU A 102 2.78 5.01 -19.30
CA LEU A 102 2.06 6.27 -19.34
C LEU A 102 2.70 7.27 -20.31
N HIS A 103 4.04 7.33 -20.34
CA HIS A 103 4.77 8.13 -21.32
C HIS A 103 4.48 7.68 -22.77
N ALA A 104 4.42 6.38 -23.03
CA ALA A 104 4.03 5.84 -24.33
C ALA A 104 2.58 6.19 -24.73
N LYS A 105 1.74 6.58 -23.77
CA LYS A 105 0.39 7.12 -23.99
C LYS A 105 0.36 8.65 -24.10
N GLY A 106 1.50 9.32 -24.07
CA GLY A 106 1.59 10.78 -24.08
C GLY A 106 1.16 11.45 -22.77
N ILE A 107 1.17 10.72 -21.65
CA ILE A 107 0.81 11.25 -20.32
C ILE A 107 2.09 11.71 -19.61
N PRO A 108 2.29 13.03 -19.42
CA PRO A 108 3.46 13.55 -18.75
C PRO A 108 3.42 13.32 -17.24
N TRP A 109 4.60 13.30 -16.64
CA TRP A 109 4.81 13.23 -15.20
C TRP A 109 6.02 14.09 -14.83
N GLY A 110 6.12 14.45 -13.56
CA GLY A 110 7.23 15.24 -13.05
C GLY A 110 7.26 15.26 -11.53
N TYR A 111 8.06 16.16 -10.97
CA TYR A 111 8.14 16.34 -9.53
C TYR A 111 7.62 17.72 -9.13
N THR A 112 6.94 17.81 -7.99
CA THR A 112 6.52 19.08 -7.41
C THR A 112 7.72 19.80 -6.77
N SER A 113 7.54 21.05 -6.34
CA SER A 113 8.55 21.77 -5.55
C SER A 113 8.98 20.99 -4.31
N ASN A 114 8.05 20.25 -3.70
CA ASN A 114 8.28 19.42 -2.52
C ASN A 114 8.75 18.00 -2.90
N GLN A 115 9.26 17.84 -4.11
CA GLN A 115 9.81 16.60 -4.64
C GLN A 115 8.81 15.43 -4.76
N GLN A 116 7.50 15.66 -4.63
CA GLN A 116 6.51 14.58 -4.81
C GLN A 116 6.27 14.30 -6.29
N LEU A 117 6.17 13.02 -6.65
CA LEU A 117 5.86 12.61 -8.03
C LEU A 117 4.40 12.96 -8.36
N TRP A 118 4.21 13.78 -9.39
CA TRP A 118 2.90 14.04 -9.99
C TRP A 118 2.81 13.44 -11.39
N ILE A 119 1.61 13.02 -11.77
CA ILE A 119 1.30 12.43 -13.07
C ILE A 119 0.03 13.07 -13.60
N ASP A 120 0.01 13.48 -14.86
CA ASP A 120 -1.16 14.10 -15.48
C ASP A 120 -2.33 13.11 -15.66
N ARG A 121 -3.56 13.63 -15.68
CA ARG A 121 -4.79 12.85 -15.92
C ARG A 121 -5.62 13.44 -17.06
N PRO A 122 -5.32 13.08 -18.31
CA PRO A 122 -5.99 13.69 -19.47
C PRO A 122 -7.51 13.45 -19.48
N HIS A 123 -7.98 12.32 -18.95
CA HIS A 123 -9.40 11.95 -18.99
C HIS A 123 -10.31 12.72 -18.02
N LEU A 124 -9.75 13.48 -17.07
CA LEU A 124 -10.55 14.21 -16.06
C LEU A 124 -10.61 15.72 -16.31
N GLY A 125 -10.02 16.20 -17.42
CA GLY A 125 -9.91 17.61 -17.79
C GLY A 125 -8.52 18.18 -17.51
N ASN A 126 -8.16 19.23 -18.26
CA ASN A 126 -6.85 19.87 -18.21
C ASN A 126 -6.47 20.28 -16.77
N GLY A 127 -5.24 19.95 -16.35
CA GLY A 127 -4.66 20.39 -15.08
C GLY A 127 -4.98 19.53 -13.87
N LYS A 128 -5.70 18.40 -14.02
CA LYS A 128 -5.87 17.43 -12.93
C LYS A 128 -4.71 16.44 -12.92
N THR A 129 -3.99 16.39 -11.81
CA THR A 129 -2.89 15.44 -11.62
C THR A 129 -3.22 14.41 -10.54
N VAL A 130 -2.55 13.26 -10.58
CA VAL A 130 -2.36 12.38 -9.42
C VAL A 130 -1.06 12.78 -8.76
N VAL A 131 -1.05 12.95 -7.44
CA VAL A 131 0.18 13.07 -6.66
C VAL A 131 0.35 11.80 -5.86
N LEU A 132 1.50 11.13 -6.01
CA LEU A 132 1.86 9.98 -5.17
C LEU A 132 2.35 10.52 -3.83
N LYS A 133 1.40 10.81 -2.92
CA LYS A 133 1.71 11.40 -1.61
C LYS A 133 2.51 10.41 -0.77
N GLU A 134 3.76 10.78 -0.53
CA GLU A 134 4.74 9.95 0.19
C GLU A 134 4.39 9.79 1.67
N LEU A 135 4.72 8.63 2.22
CA LEU A 135 4.71 8.36 3.65
C LEU A 135 5.75 9.24 4.35
N ASN A 136 5.36 9.80 5.49
CA ASN A 136 6.27 10.43 6.43
C ASN A 136 6.28 9.64 7.74
N SER A 137 7.06 10.11 8.73
CA SER A 137 7.20 9.44 10.02
C SER A 137 5.91 9.34 10.84
N TYR A 138 4.83 10.05 10.46
CA TYR A 138 3.56 10.19 11.17
C TYR A 138 2.36 10.03 10.21
N THR A 139 2.41 9.04 9.32
CA THR A 139 1.33 8.81 8.34
C THR A 139 0.31 7.81 8.88
N GLY A 140 -0.84 8.31 9.35
CA GLY A 140 -1.89 7.49 9.93
C GLY A 140 -1.35 6.63 11.10
N GLY A 141 -1.60 5.32 11.05
CA GLY A 141 -1.09 4.39 12.07
C GLY A 141 0.42 4.12 12.02
N TYR A 142 1.16 4.68 11.06
CA TYR A 142 2.61 4.50 10.97
C TYR A 142 3.35 5.54 11.81
N HIS A 143 4.15 5.05 12.75
CA HIS A 143 5.14 5.82 13.50
C HIS A 143 6.54 5.31 13.17
N ARG A 144 7.46 6.21 12.81
CA ARG A 144 8.87 5.89 12.50
C ARG A 144 9.05 4.98 11.26
N VAL A 145 8.40 5.33 10.15
CA VAL A 145 8.68 4.70 8.84
C VAL A 145 10.15 4.87 8.47
N ASP A 146 10.77 3.81 7.93
CA ASP A 146 12.14 3.88 7.42
C ASP A 146 12.24 4.95 6.31
N ALA A 147 13.23 5.82 6.41
CA ALA A 147 13.50 6.91 5.47
C ALA A 147 14.38 6.49 4.27
N ALA A 148 14.67 5.19 4.11
CA ALA A 148 15.51 4.65 3.03
C ALA A 148 15.01 5.01 1.60
N GLY A 149 13.72 5.29 1.44
CA GLY A 149 13.19 5.74 0.16
C GLY A 149 11.76 6.25 0.23
N ARG A 150 11.30 6.76 -0.91
CA ARG A 150 9.96 7.30 -1.11
C ARG A 150 8.98 6.16 -1.16
N GLN A 151 8.00 6.19 -0.26
CA GLN A 151 7.05 5.10 -0.09
C GLN A 151 5.62 5.65 -0.14
N ILE A 152 4.67 4.84 -0.60
CA ILE A 152 3.23 5.12 -0.50
C ILE A 152 2.50 3.90 0.07
N LEU A 153 1.28 4.08 0.54
CA LEU A 153 0.43 2.96 0.94
C LEU A 153 0.00 2.11 -0.28
N LEU A 154 -0.05 0.79 -0.09
CA LEU A 154 -0.57 -0.16 -1.08
C LEU A 154 -2.07 -0.34 -0.94
N ASN A 155 -2.77 -0.04 -2.03
CA ASN A 155 -4.17 -0.34 -2.27
C ASN A 155 -4.29 -1.58 -3.17
N TYR A 156 -4.13 -2.76 -2.59
CA TYR A 156 -4.25 -4.04 -3.29
C TYR A 156 -5.61 -4.22 -3.98
N ARG A 157 -5.64 -5.01 -5.06
CA ARG A 157 -6.87 -5.43 -5.73
C ARG A 157 -7.08 -6.93 -5.47
N SER A 158 -7.81 -7.29 -4.43
CA SER A 158 -8.17 -8.70 -4.22
C SER A 158 -9.63 -8.90 -4.57
N ARG A 159 -9.91 -9.78 -5.55
CA ARG A 159 -11.25 -10.34 -5.75
C ARG A 159 -11.40 -11.56 -4.86
N ARG A 160 -11.01 -12.73 -5.35
CA ARG A 160 -10.98 -13.99 -4.57
C ARG A 160 -9.60 -14.26 -3.99
N SER A 161 -8.55 -13.92 -4.75
CA SER A 161 -7.15 -14.04 -4.34
C SER A 161 -6.34 -12.84 -4.82
N PRO A 162 -5.26 -12.44 -4.11
CA PRO A 162 -4.27 -11.48 -4.60
C PRO A 162 -3.63 -11.87 -5.95
N GLU A 163 -3.62 -13.15 -6.30
CA GLU A 163 -3.02 -13.65 -7.55
C GLU A 163 -3.89 -13.36 -8.78
N GLU A 164 -5.19 -13.12 -8.61
CA GLU A 164 -6.15 -12.85 -9.69
C GLU A 164 -6.11 -11.38 -10.18
N ILE A 165 -4.91 -10.81 -10.29
CA ILE A 165 -4.70 -9.40 -10.70
C ILE A 165 -4.56 -9.22 -12.21
N ALA A 166 -4.04 -10.23 -12.91
CA ALA A 166 -3.72 -10.15 -14.33
C ALA A 166 -3.88 -11.52 -15.02
N LEU A 167 -3.84 -11.52 -16.36
CA LEU A 167 -3.75 -12.74 -17.15
C LEU A 167 -2.37 -13.37 -16.92
N THR A 168 -2.34 -14.58 -16.35
CA THR A 168 -1.11 -15.35 -16.15
C THR A 168 -0.93 -16.38 -17.25
N VAL A 169 0.29 -16.48 -17.77
CA VAL A 169 0.66 -17.47 -18.79
C VAL A 169 2.02 -18.08 -18.43
N ASN A 170 2.17 -19.39 -18.62
CA ASN A 170 3.43 -20.08 -18.36
C ASN A 170 4.48 -19.66 -19.41
N LEU A 171 5.67 -19.26 -18.95
CA LEU A 171 6.78 -18.90 -19.83
C LEU A 171 7.18 -20.07 -20.74
N GLY A 172 7.15 -21.30 -20.24
CA GLY A 172 7.41 -22.49 -21.06
C GLY A 172 6.43 -22.65 -22.21
N ASP A 173 5.17 -22.27 -22.04
CA ASP A 173 4.18 -22.29 -23.12
C ASP A 173 4.45 -21.18 -24.15
N ILE A 174 4.96 -20.01 -23.73
CA ILE A 174 5.42 -18.95 -24.64
C ILE A 174 6.59 -19.49 -25.48
N LEU A 175 7.60 -20.05 -24.82
CA LEU A 175 8.85 -20.49 -25.46
C LEU A 175 8.65 -21.67 -26.42
N ASN A 176 7.66 -22.52 -26.17
CA ASN A 176 7.32 -23.67 -27.01
C ASN A 176 6.19 -23.38 -28.01
N ASP A 177 5.80 -22.12 -28.20
CA ASP A 177 4.70 -21.71 -29.09
C ASP A 177 3.34 -22.38 -28.79
N LYS A 178 3.10 -22.79 -27.54
CA LYS A 178 1.88 -23.50 -27.12
C LYS A 178 0.71 -22.59 -26.75
N ILE A 179 0.88 -21.27 -26.82
CA ILE A 179 -0.18 -20.32 -26.45
C ILE A 179 -1.19 -20.17 -27.58
N PRO A 180 -2.50 -20.33 -27.32
CA PRO A 180 -3.55 -20.12 -28.30
C PRO A 180 -3.51 -18.70 -28.91
N PRO A 181 -3.84 -18.53 -30.22
CA PRO A 181 -3.83 -17.22 -30.88
C PRO A 181 -4.63 -16.14 -30.14
N GLN A 182 -5.76 -16.52 -29.54
CA GLN A 182 -6.61 -15.62 -28.75
C GLN A 182 -5.85 -15.05 -27.55
N ARG A 183 -5.12 -15.88 -26.80
CA ARG A 183 -4.29 -15.41 -25.67
C ARG A 183 -3.13 -14.55 -26.15
N ARG A 184 -2.48 -14.89 -27.27
CA ARG A 184 -1.42 -14.05 -27.86
C ARG A 184 -1.94 -12.65 -28.20
N SER A 185 -3.15 -12.56 -28.76
CA SER A 185 -3.77 -11.27 -29.08
C SER A 185 -3.99 -10.40 -27.82
N GLN A 186 -4.30 -11.03 -26.68
CA GLN A 186 -4.49 -10.33 -25.41
C GLN A 186 -3.19 -9.74 -24.86
N LEU A 187 -2.00 -10.22 -25.24
CA LEU A 187 -0.72 -9.68 -24.76
C LEU A 187 -0.30 -8.38 -25.47
N LYS A 188 -0.98 -8.00 -26.58
CA LYS A 188 -0.68 -6.77 -27.33
C LYS A 188 -1.11 -5.54 -26.54
N GLY A 189 -0.33 -4.46 -26.62
CA GLY A 189 -0.66 -3.19 -25.95
C GLY A 189 -0.58 -3.18 -24.42
N ARG A 190 -0.06 -4.25 -23.79
CA ARG A 190 0.02 -4.40 -22.33
C ARG A 190 1.43 -4.24 -21.78
N ILE A 191 1.50 -3.96 -20.48
CA ILE A 191 2.67 -4.25 -19.64
C ILE A 191 2.69 -5.75 -19.38
N ILE A 192 3.84 -6.39 -19.58
CA ILE A 192 4.05 -7.81 -19.25
C ILE A 192 5.07 -7.87 -18.13
N LEU A 193 4.77 -8.64 -17.10
CA LEU A 193 5.72 -8.98 -16.04
C LEU A 193 6.12 -10.44 -16.20
N VAL A 194 7.42 -10.70 -16.17
CA VAL A 194 8.00 -12.05 -16.25
C VAL A 194 8.76 -12.27 -14.95
N GLY A 195 8.32 -13.26 -14.17
CA GLY A 195 8.91 -13.57 -12.87
C GLY A 195 8.45 -14.94 -12.37
N ILE A 196 8.90 -15.29 -11.18
CA ILE A 196 8.63 -16.59 -10.57
C ILE A 196 7.30 -16.51 -9.81
N ALA A 197 6.35 -17.38 -10.15
CA ALA A 197 5.03 -17.44 -9.53
C ALA A 197 4.63 -18.83 -9.01
N GLY A 198 5.44 -19.87 -9.27
CA GLY A 198 5.20 -21.22 -8.78
C GLY A 198 5.91 -21.48 -7.46
N ALA A 199 5.30 -22.28 -6.57
CA ALA A 199 5.86 -22.68 -5.29
C ALA A 199 7.14 -23.50 -5.48
N ILE A 200 8.24 -22.81 -5.70
CA ILE A 200 9.57 -23.38 -5.55
C ILE A 200 9.85 -23.28 -4.06
N ASN A 201 10.06 -24.43 -3.39
CA ASN A 201 10.30 -24.56 -1.94
C ASN A 201 11.54 -23.79 -1.42
N THR A 202 12.12 -22.89 -2.23
CA THR A 202 13.41 -22.22 -1.99
C THR A 202 13.46 -20.76 -2.46
N SER A 203 12.41 -20.18 -3.05
CA SER A 203 12.48 -18.77 -3.48
C SER A 203 12.07 -17.81 -2.37
N SER A 204 13.00 -16.92 -2.02
CA SER A 204 12.84 -15.81 -1.07
C SER A 204 11.86 -14.70 -1.52
N ASP A 205 11.25 -14.82 -2.70
CA ASP A 205 10.39 -13.80 -3.31
C ASP A 205 8.90 -14.05 -3.11
N TYR A 206 8.51 -14.30 -1.86
CA TYR A 206 7.13 -14.54 -1.44
C TYR A 206 6.75 -13.66 -0.27
N TRP A 207 5.61 -12.98 -0.37
CA TRP A 207 5.22 -11.93 0.56
C TRP A 207 3.88 -12.21 1.22
N LEU A 208 3.78 -11.89 2.52
CA LEU A 208 2.47 -11.81 3.17
C LEU A 208 1.78 -10.51 2.76
N THR A 209 0.48 -10.58 2.55
CA THR A 209 -0.37 -9.43 2.20
C THR A 209 -1.50 -9.29 3.22
N PRO A 210 -2.23 -8.16 3.24
CA PRO A 210 -3.40 -8.02 4.10
C PRO A 210 -4.47 -9.11 3.91
N TYR A 211 -4.47 -9.81 2.77
CA TYR A 211 -5.42 -10.90 2.48
C TYR A 211 -4.92 -12.27 2.94
N SER A 212 -3.64 -12.42 3.27
CA SER A 212 -3.02 -13.70 3.63
C SER A 212 -3.74 -14.44 4.76
N ALA A 213 -4.33 -13.71 5.72
CA ALA A 213 -5.07 -14.32 6.83
C ALA A 213 -6.35 -15.03 6.40
N SER A 214 -6.94 -14.61 5.28
CA SER A 214 -8.17 -15.18 4.72
C SER A 214 -7.95 -16.24 3.64
N GLN A 215 -6.69 -16.50 3.27
CA GLN A 215 -6.34 -17.43 2.19
C GLN A 215 -6.00 -18.84 2.72
N PRO A 216 -6.24 -19.89 1.92
CA PRO A 216 -5.76 -21.24 2.22
C PRO A 216 -4.24 -21.27 2.42
N LEU A 217 -3.75 -22.26 3.16
CA LEU A 217 -2.30 -22.45 3.40
C LEU A 217 -1.47 -22.47 2.11
N SER A 218 -2.00 -23.05 1.03
CA SER A 218 -1.34 -23.12 -0.28
C SER A 218 -1.21 -21.78 -1.01
N GLN A 219 -1.93 -20.74 -0.59
CA GLN A 219 -1.93 -19.39 -1.18
C GLN A 219 -1.68 -18.30 -0.12
N LYS A 220 -1.08 -18.69 1.00
CA LYS A 220 -0.89 -17.80 2.14
C LYS A 220 0.09 -16.67 1.83
N GLN A 221 1.04 -16.92 0.93
CA GLN A 221 1.98 -15.93 0.44
C GLN A 221 1.73 -15.66 -1.04
N THR A 222 2.00 -14.42 -1.44
CA THR A 222 1.83 -13.95 -2.82
C THR A 222 3.21 -13.81 -3.47
N PRO A 223 3.42 -14.32 -4.70
CA PRO A 223 4.70 -14.16 -5.40
C PRO A 223 5.08 -12.70 -5.64
N GLY A 224 6.37 -12.36 -5.59
CA GLY A 224 6.86 -10.98 -5.78
C GLY A 224 6.45 -10.38 -7.12
N VAL A 225 6.49 -11.14 -8.22
CA VAL A 225 6.01 -10.66 -9.52
C VAL A 225 4.52 -10.26 -9.51
N VAL A 226 3.71 -10.92 -8.67
CA VAL A 226 2.30 -10.56 -8.48
C VAL A 226 2.18 -9.29 -7.64
N ILE A 227 3.04 -9.10 -6.64
CA ILE A 227 3.15 -7.85 -5.88
C ILE A 227 3.49 -6.68 -6.81
N GLN A 228 4.49 -6.86 -7.70
CA GLN A 228 4.85 -5.87 -8.73
C GLN A 228 3.64 -5.54 -9.62
N ALA A 229 2.83 -6.54 -9.98
CA ALA A 229 1.59 -6.31 -10.73
C ALA A 229 0.58 -5.44 -9.97
N HIS A 230 0.40 -5.63 -8.65
CA HIS A 230 -0.44 -4.74 -7.83
C HIS A 230 0.09 -3.31 -7.79
N MET A 231 1.41 -3.15 -7.62
CA MET A 231 2.07 -1.85 -7.59
C MET A 231 1.90 -1.08 -8.90
N VAL A 232 2.15 -1.74 -10.05
CA VAL A 232 1.92 -1.17 -11.38
C VAL A 232 0.44 -0.82 -11.56
N SER A 233 -0.45 -1.78 -11.24
CA SER A 233 -1.89 -1.61 -11.38
C SER A 233 -2.40 -0.42 -10.57
N GLN A 234 -1.94 -0.22 -9.34
CA GLN A 234 -2.30 0.91 -8.50
C GLN A 234 -1.99 2.25 -9.18
N ILE A 235 -0.77 2.43 -9.70
CA ILE A 235 -0.36 3.68 -10.35
C ILE A 235 -1.22 3.92 -11.60
N LEU A 236 -1.34 2.91 -12.46
CA LEU A 236 -2.12 3.05 -13.69
C LEU A 236 -3.59 3.34 -13.41
N SER A 237 -4.18 2.67 -12.42
CA SER A 237 -5.60 2.86 -12.08
C SER A 237 -5.88 4.23 -11.50
N ALA A 238 -4.94 4.79 -10.73
CA ALA A 238 -5.09 6.14 -10.20
C ALA A 238 -5.11 7.18 -11.32
N VAL A 239 -4.29 6.95 -12.36
CA VAL A 239 -4.12 7.87 -13.49
C VAL A 239 -5.24 7.69 -14.53
N LEU A 240 -5.51 6.46 -14.95
CA LEU A 240 -6.40 6.13 -16.06
C LEU A 240 -7.85 5.89 -15.63
N ASP A 241 -8.07 5.29 -14.46
CA ASP A 241 -9.39 4.82 -14.02
C ASP A 241 -9.96 5.65 -12.85
N ASN A 242 -9.27 6.71 -12.42
CA ASN A 242 -9.63 7.50 -11.23
C ASN A 242 -9.79 6.68 -9.95
N ARG A 243 -9.07 5.55 -9.82
CA ARG A 243 -9.08 4.75 -8.58
C ARG A 243 -8.35 5.50 -7.48
N PRO A 244 -8.93 5.68 -6.28
CA PRO A 244 -8.27 6.40 -5.21
C PRO A 244 -7.02 5.65 -4.73
N LEU A 245 -5.94 6.41 -4.52
CA LEU A 245 -4.83 5.98 -3.69
C LEU A 245 -5.27 6.04 -2.22
N LEU A 246 -4.67 5.22 -1.37
CA LEU A 246 -4.90 5.37 0.06
C LEU A 246 -4.30 6.69 0.53
N TRP A 247 -5.10 7.46 1.26
CA TRP A 247 -4.72 8.75 1.83
C TRP A 247 -5.11 8.81 3.30
N VAL A 248 -4.37 9.62 4.05
CA VAL A 248 -4.61 9.91 5.47
C VAL A 248 -4.78 11.42 5.65
N TRP A 249 -5.35 11.82 6.78
CA TRP A 249 -5.38 13.23 7.17
C TRP A 249 -3.99 13.72 7.60
N SER A 250 -3.86 15.04 7.73
CA SER A 250 -2.73 15.61 8.43
C SER A 250 -2.79 15.20 9.91
N GLU A 251 -1.64 15.21 10.57
CA GLU A 251 -1.55 14.92 12.02
C GLU A 251 -2.53 15.79 12.82
N SER A 252 -2.60 17.09 12.54
CA SER A 252 -3.55 17.99 13.19
C SER A 252 -5.01 17.62 12.92
N GLY A 253 -5.32 17.15 11.71
CA GLY A 253 -6.66 16.67 11.36
C GLY A 253 -7.05 15.41 12.13
N GLU A 254 -6.10 14.47 12.30
CA GLU A 254 -6.31 13.27 13.11
C GLU A 254 -6.48 13.60 14.60
N VAL A 255 -5.69 14.54 15.13
CA VAL A 255 -5.83 15.01 16.52
C VAL A 255 -7.19 15.67 16.73
N LEU A 256 -7.62 16.56 15.83
CA LEU A 256 -8.95 17.19 15.91
C LEU A 256 -10.08 16.17 15.83
N TRP A 257 -9.92 15.12 15.01
CA TRP A 257 -10.87 14.03 14.90
C TRP A 257 -11.02 13.24 16.21
N ILE A 258 -9.88 12.80 16.76
CA ILE A 258 -9.85 12.06 18.04
C ILE A 258 -10.42 12.94 19.16
N TRP A 259 -10.02 14.21 19.22
CA TRP A 259 -10.55 15.17 20.18
C TRP A 259 -12.06 15.36 20.03
N GLY A 260 -12.57 15.49 18.80
CA GLY A 260 -14.01 15.61 18.54
C GLY A 260 -14.80 14.42 19.11
N TRP A 261 -14.32 13.19 18.91
CA TRP A 261 -14.96 11.99 19.49
C TRP A 261 -14.84 11.89 21.01
N SER A 262 -13.77 12.45 21.59
CA SER A 262 -13.63 12.60 23.05
C SER A 262 -14.69 13.57 23.62
N VAL A 263 -15.00 14.65 22.91
CA VAL A 263 -16.06 15.60 23.31
C VAL A 263 -17.42 14.93 23.22
N VAL A 264 -17.70 14.20 22.14
CA VAL A 264 -18.95 13.43 21.99
C VAL A 264 -19.11 12.44 23.16
N GLY A 265 -18.07 11.67 23.49
CA GLY A 265 -18.07 10.76 24.62
C GLY A 265 -18.35 11.48 25.94
N SER A 266 -17.63 12.59 26.21
CA SER A 266 -17.86 13.42 27.41
C SER A 266 -19.28 13.95 27.52
N VAL A 267 -19.90 14.41 26.43
CA VAL A 267 -21.28 14.90 26.41
C VAL A 267 -22.27 13.78 26.71
N ILE A 268 -22.09 12.59 26.11
CA ILE A 268 -22.91 11.41 26.42
C ILE A 268 -22.80 11.09 27.91
N GLY A 269 -21.57 11.03 28.44
CA GLY A 269 -21.32 10.72 29.84
C GLY A 269 -21.91 11.76 30.81
N LEU A 270 -21.83 13.04 30.47
CA LEU A 270 -22.42 14.13 31.24
C LEU A 270 -23.94 14.01 31.31
N VAL A 271 -24.60 13.88 30.15
CA VAL A 271 -26.06 13.80 30.03
C VAL A 271 -26.61 12.57 30.77
N MET A 272 -25.94 11.41 30.60
CA MET A 272 -26.34 10.17 31.28
C MET A 272 -26.00 10.20 32.78
N GLY A 273 -24.90 10.83 33.16
CA GLY A 273 -24.49 11.06 34.54
C GLY A 273 -25.53 11.86 35.32
N PHE A 274 -26.02 12.98 34.77
CA PHE A 274 -27.08 13.77 35.39
C PHE A 274 -28.40 13.02 35.47
N ARG A 275 -28.79 12.27 34.43
CA ARG A 275 -29.97 11.39 34.49
C ARG A 275 -29.84 10.31 35.57
N SER A 276 -28.63 9.79 35.78
CA SER A 276 -28.36 8.81 36.84
C SER A 276 -28.50 9.38 38.26
N ARG A 277 -28.32 10.70 38.45
CA ARG A 277 -28.53 11.37 39.73
C ARG A 277 -30.02 11.43 40.09
N GLN A 278 -30.88 11.53 39.09
CA GLN A 278 -32.33 11.65 39.25
C GLN A 278 -33.05 10.29 39.23
N ALA A 279 -32.51 9.30 38.53
CA ALA A 279 -33.08 7.95 38.43
C ALA A 279 -32.25 6.93 39.23
N ARG A 280 -32.83 6.38 40.31
CA ARG A 280 -32.23 5.36 41.20
C ARG A 280 -32.08 3.96 40.57
N GLY A 281 -32.33 3.78 39.27
CA GLY A 281 -32.50 2.47 38.62
C GLY A 281 -31.53 2.17 37.46
N MET A 282 -31.44 0.89 37.07
CA MET A 282 -30.58 0.32 36.00
C MET A 282 -30.71 1.02 34.62
N HIS A 283 -31.76 1.82 34.39
CA HIS A 283 -32.08 2.46 33.11
C HIS A 283 -31.03 3.48 32.62
N PHE A 284 -30.21 4.06 33.50
CA PHE A 284 -29.14 4.96 33.04
C PHE A 284 -27.96 4.19 32.40
N LEU A 285 -27.68 2.95 32.88
CA LEU A 285 -26.63 2.11 32.30
C LEU A 285 -27.02 1.67 30.90
N SER A 286 -28.27 1.26 30.70
CA SER A 286 -28.77 0.93 29.37
C SER A 286 -28.76 2.16 28.45
N GLY A 287 -29.14 3.34 28.94
CA GLY A 287 -29.06 4.60 28.18
C GLY A 287 -27.63 4.97 27.75
N LEU A 288 -26.64 4.81 28.64
CA LEU A 288 -25.22 5.01 28.34
C LEU A 288 -24.73 4.03 27.28
N VAL A 289 -24.98 2.73 27.48
CA VAL A 289 -24.55 1.68 26.54
C VAL A 289 -25.17 1.90 25.16
N ILE A 290 -26.46 2.20 25.08
CA ILE A 290 -27.15 2.46 23.81
C ILE A 290 -26.56 3.70 23.13
N SER A 291 -26.39 4.81 23.85
CA SER A 291 -25.90 6.06 23.28
C SER A 291 -24.46 5.96 22.80
N THR A 292 -23.58 5.36 23.61
CA THR A 292 -22.20 5.06 23.24
C THR A 292 -22.14 4.08 22.07
N GLY A 293 -23.01 3.07 22.03
CA GLY A 293 -23.11 2.12 20.92
C GLY A 293 -23.53 2.77 19.61
N VAL A 294 -24.52 3.67 19.63
CA VAL A 294 -24.94 4.45 18.46
C VAL A 294 -23.79 5.34 17.97
N ALA A 295 -23.08 6.01 18.88
CA ALA A 295 -21.94 6.85 18.53
C ALA A 295 -20.77 6.05 17.92
N LEU A 296 -20.47 4.87 18.46
CA LEU A 296 -19.49 3.94 17.88
C LEU A 296 -19.91 3.43 16.50
N GLY A 297 -21.20 3.12 16.32
CA GLY A 297 -21.76 2.75 15.01
C GLY A 297 -21.63 3.86 13.98
N ALA A 298 -21.89 5.11 14.38
CA ALA A 298 -21.70 6.28 13.53
C ALA A 298 -20.21 6.50 13.18
N LEU A 299 -19.31 6.43 14.16
CA LEU A 299 -17.86 6.50 13.94
C LEU A 299 -17.39 5.42 12.95
N TYR A 300 -17.80 4.17 13.18
CA TYR A 300 -17.48 3.05 12.30
C TYR A 300 -18.02 3.29 10.88
N GLY A 301 -19.27 3.72 10.75
CA GLY A 301 -19.90 4.03 9.46
C GLY A 301 -19.15 5.12 8.69
N ILE A 302 -18.72 6.19 9.36
CA ILE A 302 -17.94 7.27 8.74
C ILE A 302 -16.57 6.75 8.27
N CYS A 303 -15.84 6.03 9.13
CA CYS A 303 -14.56 5.44 8.75
C CYS A 303 -14.71 4.43 7.60
N TYR A 304 -15.78 3.65 7.59
CA TYR A 304 -16.09 2.70 6.54
C TYR A 304 -16.37 3.38 5.20
N LEU A 305 -17.19 4.44 5.18
CA LEU A 305 -17.46 5.19 3.95
C LEU A 305 -16.20 5.87 3.41
N LEU A 306 -15.34 6.39 4.28
CA LEU A 306 -14.08 7.02 3.86
C LEU A 306 -13.10 6.01 3.30
N ILE A 307 -12.94 4.82 3.89
CA ILE A 307 -11.99 3.82 3.37
C ILE A 307 -12.40 3.29 1.99
N LEU A 308 -13.70 3.25 1.68
CA LEU A 308 -14.20 2.96 0.32
C LEU A 308 -13.75 4.00 -0.72
N GLN A 309 -13.47 5.23 -0.28
CA GLN A 309 -12.92 6.31 -1.09
C GLN A 309 -11.39 6.45 -0.94
N GLY A 310 -10.74 5.48 -0.31
CA GLY A 310 -9.30 5.46 -0.03
C GLY A 310 -8.86 6.22 1.23
N GLY A 311 -9.79 6.81 1.98
CA GLY A 311 -9.49 7.53 3.21
C GLY A 311 -9.30 6.61 4.39
N TRP A 312 -8.07 6.48 4.88
CA TRP A 312 -7.75 5.76 6.11
C TRP A 312 -7.61 6.76 7.26
N ILE A 313 -8.63 6.83 8.12
CA ILE A 313 -8.69 7.74 9.27
C ILE A 313 -8.73 6.97 10.61
N PRO A 314 -8.43 7.63 11.75
CA PRO A 314 -8.27 6.93 13.04
C PRO A 314 -9.61 6.43 13.60
N LEU A 315 -9.91 5.15 13.40
CA LEU A 315 -11.08 4.48 14.00
C LEU A 315 -10.82 4.09 15.46
N VAL A 316 -9.73 3.34 15.69
CA VAL A 316 -9.43 2.73 17.00
C VAL A 316 -9.19 3.78 18.10
N PRO A 317 -8.28 4.76 17.96
CA PRO A 317 -8.06 5.74 19.02
C PRO A 317 -9.29 6.60 19.27
N SER A 318 -10.05 6.97 18.23
CA SER A 318 -11.31 7.72 18.35
C SER A 318 -12.38 6.93 19.11
N GLY A 319 -12.51 5.63 18.84
CA GLY A 319 -13.42 4.76 19.56
C GLY A 319 -13.02 4.58 21.03
N MET A 320 -11.72 4.46 21.30
CA MET A 320 -11.20 4.37 22.67
C MET A 320 -11.50 5.64 23.47
N VAL A 321 -11.18 6.83 22.95
CA VAL A 321 -11.44 8.08 23.69
C VAL A 321 -12.93 8.31 23.87
N LEU A 322 -13.78 7.95 22.90
CA LEU A 322 -15.23 8.03 23.01
C LEU A 322 -15.74 7.19 24.19
N VAL A 323 -15.32 5.93 24.29
CA VAL A 323 -15.71 5.04 25.39
C VAL A 323 -15.17 5.54 26.72
N LEU A 324 -13.86 5.83 26.81
CA LEU A 324 -13.21 6.23 28.06
C LEU A 324 -13.78 7.54 28.61
N THR A 325 -14.00 8.55 27.77
CA THR A 325 -14.58 9.83 28.22
C THR A 325 -16.04 9.70 28.60
N SER A 326 -16.82 8.87 27.90
CA SER A 326 -18.22 8.61 28.27
C SER A 326 -18.35 7.97 29.66
N VAL A 327 -17.52 6.98 29.98
CA VAL A 327 -17.51 6.34 31.29
C VAL A 327 -16.92 7.27 32.35
N GLY A 328 -15.79 7.91 32.04
CA GLY A 328 -15.09 8.83 32.94
C GLY A 328 -15.98 9.99 33.41
N MET A 329 -16.73 10.61 32.50
CA MET A 329 -17.63 11.71 32.85
C MET A 329 -18.80 11.28 33.74
N VAL A 330 -19.34 10.07 33.57
CA VAL A 330 -20.36 9.52 34.48
C VAL A 330 -19.80 9.39 35.89
N LEU A 331 -18.57 8.88 36.03
CA LEU A 331 -17.91 8.75 37.32
C LEU A 331 -17.67 10.12 37.97
N VAL A 332 -17.20 11.11 37.21
CA VAL A 332 -17.00 12.48 37.71
C VAL A 332 -18.30 13.09 38.23
N VAL A 333 -19.41 12.97 37.47
CA VAL A 333 -20.72 13.48 37.89
C VAL A 333 -21.21 12.78 39.16
N ARG A 334 -20.92 11.49 39.33
CA ARG A 334 -21.31 10.73 40.54
C ARG A 334 -20.46 11.10 41.76
N CYS A 335 -19.15 11.18 41.59
CA CYS A 335 -18.24 11.57 42.68
C CYS A 335 -18.55 12.98 43.17
N THR A 336 -18.78 13.93 42.26
CA THR A 336 -19.18 15.30 42.62
C THR A 336 -20.54 15.34 43.33
N ALA A 337 -21.49 14.51 42.92
CA ALA A 337 -22.78 14.38 43.62
C ALA A 337 -22.63 13.82 45.04
N PHE A 338 -21.82 12.77 45.21
CA PHE A 338 -21.56 12.14 46.50
C PHE A 338 -20.85 13.08 47.48
N LEU A 339 -19.80 13.79 47.02
CA LEU A 339 -19.08 14.77 47.83
C LEU A 339 -19.98 15.94 48.29
N HIS A 340 -20.93 16.36 47.45
CA HIS A 340 -21.90 17.38 47.82
C HIS A 340 -22.91 16.87 48.87
N GLN A 341 -23.27 15.58 48.87
CA GLN A 341 -24.11 15.00 49.91
C GLN A 341 -23.40 14.89 51.26
N MET A 342 -22.10 14.57 51.29
CA MET A 342 -21.35 14.48 52.56
C MET A 342 -21.01 15.82 53.21
N ARG A 343 -21.14 16.94 52.48
CA ARG A 343 -20.91 18.29 53.02
C ARG A 343 -22.15 18.88 53.72
N HIS A 344 -23.32 18.25 53.60
CA HIS A 344 -24.57 18.64 54.25
C HIS A 344 -24.91 17.68 55.37
#